data_AF-A0A4Q5RJR9-F1
#
_entry.id   AF-A0A4Q5RJR9-F1
#
_cell.length_a   1.000
_cell.length_b   1.000
_cell.length_c   1.000
_cell.angle_alpha   90.00
_cell.angle_beta   90.00
_cell.angle_gamma   90.00
#
_symmetry.space_group_name_H-M   'P 1'
#
loop_
_entity.id
_entity.type
_entity.pdbx_description
1 polymer ?
#
loop_
_entity_poly.entity_id
_entity_poly.type
_entity_poly.pdbx_seq_one_letter_code
_entity_poly.pdbx_strand_id
1 'polypeptide(L)'
;MKYFQLRQYRNLLPLSLLLLACIFTIVVTLTNSVLVNGEYYERVFSWSHCVGFATVASCIGFYFAWRFGFKYALIGTLLLGFFNVANFMPDATSFGLNFGDLRLAIQPFSLLLLIFCYFLNRPVANAFIRKYLLPAPTPARANQLRRESIDQFKETLARRSDDNLRQIVQERKLVGDAITAAQELLTERRVVSSKAS
;
A
#
# COMPACT_ATOMS: atom_id res chain seq x y z
N MET A 1 10.27 -22.69 -4.93
CA MET A 1 8.79 -22.55 -4.98
C MET A 1 8.11 -22.36 -3.60
N LYS A 2 8.81 -21.98 -2.52
CA LYS A 2 8.22 -21.77 -1.16
C LYS A 2 7.83 -20.31 -0.84
N TYR A 3 8.33 -19.33 -1.60
CA TYR A 3 8.09 -17.90 -1.31
C TYR A 3 6.68 -17.39 -1.69
N PHE A 4 5.89 -18.19 -2.42
CA PHE A 4 4.55 -17.76 -2.85
C PHE A 4 3.51 -17.84 -1.72
N GLN A 5 3.67 -18.76 -0.77
CA GLN A 5 2.68 -18.99 0.31
C GLN A 5 2.71 -17.88 1.38
N LEU A 6 3.89 -17.38 1.77
CA LEU A 6 4.01 -16.31 2.78
C LEU A 6 3.35 -14.99 2.36
N ARG A 7 3.26 -14.72 1.06
CA ARG A 7 2.65 -13.50 0.52
C ARG A 7 1.12 -13.51 0.66
N GLN A 8 0.52 -14.71 0.73
CA GLN A 8 -0.93 -14.90 0.75
C GLN A 8 -1.55 -14.58 2.11
N TYR A 9 -0.81 -14.80 3.20
CA TYR A 9 -1.28 -14.55 4.57
C TYR A 9 -1.17 -13.08 5.00
N ARG A 10 -0.46 -12.23 4.25
CA ARG A 10 -0.28 -10.81 4.61
C ARG A 10 -1.60 -10.05 4.72
N ASN A 11 -2.58 -10.39 3.88
CA ASN A 11 -3.89 -9.73 3.88
C ASN A 11 -4.84 -10.29 4.94
N LEU A 12 -4.48 -11.38 5.64
CA LEU A 12 -5.25 -11.84 6.79
C LEU A 12 -5.01 -10.97 8.01
N LEU A 13 -3.80 -10.39 8.17
CA LEU A 13 -3.48 -9.53 9.31
C LEU A 13 -4.52 -8.40 9.53
N PRO A 14 -4.85 -7.57 8.53
CA PRO A 14 -5.88 -6.54 8.70
C PRO A 14 -7.27 -7.12 8.98
N LEU A 15 -7.63 -8.26 8.39
CA LEU A 15 -8.90 -8.93 8.69
C LEU A 15 -8.95 -9.44 10.13
N SER A 16 -7.87 -10.04 10.62
CA SER A 16 -7.75 -10.52 12.00
C SER A 16 -7.82 -9.37 12.99
N LEU A 17 -7.21 -8.23 12.68
CA LEU A 17 -7.31 -7.01 13.50
C LEU A 17 -8.74 -6.46 13.53
N LEU A 18 -9.44 -6.42 12.38
CA LEU A 18 -10.85 -6.03 12.33
C LEU A 18 -11.73 -6.97 13.14
N LEU A 19 -11.53 -8.28 12.98
CA LEU A 19 -12.28 -9.30 13.74
C LEU A 19 -12.06 -9.14 15.25
N LEU A 20 -10.80 -8.95 15.67
CA LEU A 20 -10.46 -8.70 17.06
C LEU A 20 -11.14 -7.42 17.58
N ALA A 21 -11.14 -6.34 16.79
CA ALA A 21 -11.81 -5.09 17.15
C ALA A 21 -13.33 -5.27 17.28
N CYS A 22 -13.96 -6.06 16.39
CA CYS A 22 -15.38 -6.38 16.50
C CYS A 22 -15.69 -7.21 17.76
N ILE A 23 -14.89 -8.24 18.06
CA ILE A 23 -15.05 -9.04 19.29
C ILE A 23 -14.86 -8.16 20.52
N PHE A 24 -13.81 -7.34 20.54
CA PHE A 24 -13.54 -6.37 21.60
C PHE A 24 -14.73 -5.43 21.80
N THR A 25 -15.29 -4.90 20.71
CA THR A 25 -16.47 -4.02 20.75
C THR A 25 -17.68 -4.73 21.34
N ILE A 26 -17.95 -5.98 20.93
CA ILE A 26 -19.07 -6.75 21.46
C ILE A 26 -18.90 -6.95 22.96
N VAL A 27 -17.72 -7.40 23.41
CA VAL A 27 -17.43 -7.63 24.83
C VAL A 27 -17.58 -6.34 25.64
N VAL A 28 -16.92 -5.26 25.22
CA VAL A 28 -16.96 -3.97 25.95
C VAL A 28 -18.38 -3.41 26.01
N THR A 29 -19.15 -3.48 24.93
CA THR A 29 -20.53 -2.99 24.91
C THR A 29 -21.43 -3.80 25.84
N LEU A 30 -21.19 -5.11 25.98
CA LEU A 30 -22.00 -5.97 26.86
C LEU A 30 -21.57 -5.92 28.33
N THR A 31 -20.32 -5.62 28.65
CA THR A 31 -19.81 -5.68 30.04
C THR A 31 -19.67 -4.32 30.72
N ASN A 32 -19.52 -3.23 29.96
CA ASN A 32 -19.17 -1.93 30.52
C ASN A 32 -20.31 -0.92 30.33
N SER A 33 -20.74 -0.30 31.43
CA SER A 33 -21.58 0.90 31.40
C SER A 33 -20.75 2.16 31.17
N VAL A 34 -21.37 3.22 30.67
CA VAL A 34 -20.74 4.53 30.48
C VAL A 34 -21.34 5.51 31.46
N LEU A 35 -20.48 6.21 32.20
CA LEU A 35 -20.91 7.29 33.09
C LEU A 35 -21.11 8.56 32.26
N VAL A 36 -22.35 9.05 32.19
CA VAL A 36 -22.73 10.31 31.54
C VAL A 36 -23.45 11.16 32.57
N ASN A 37 -22.91 12.35 32.86
CA ASN A 37 -23.49 13.29 33.85
C ASN A 37 -23.74 12.69 35.25
N GLY A 38 -22.88 11.75 35.69
CA GLY A 38 -23.01 11.11 37.00
C GLY A 38 -23.94 9.89 37.05
N GLU A 39 -24.60 9.55 35.95
CA GLU A 39 -25.44 8.36 35.84
C GLU A 39 -24.81 7.32 34.90
N TYR A 40 -24.99 6.04 35.23
CA TYR A 40 -24.48 4.94 34.41
C TYR A 40 -25.53 4.51 33.38
N TYR A 41 -25.15 4.53 32.11
CA TYR A 41 -25.96 4.07 31.00
C TYR A 41 -25.37 2.81 30.38
N GLU A 42 -26.24 1.89 29.96
CA GLU A 42 -25.83 0.73 29.18
C GLU A 42 -25.41 1.16 27.77
N ARG A 43 -24.33 0.57 27.27
CA ARG A 43 -23.91 0.81 25.88
C ARG A 43 -24.85 0.04 24.95
N VAL A 44 -25.30 0.68 23.88
CA VAL A 44 -26.17 0.06 22.87
C VAL A 44 -25.45 0.04 21.53
N PHE A 45 -25.60 -1.05 20.77
CA PHE A 45 -25.09 -1.12 19.41
C PHE A 45 -25.87 -0.17 18.49
N SER A 46 -25.16 0.77 17.87
CA SER A 46 -25.73 1.57 16.78
C SER A 46 -25.85 0.76 15.49
N TRP A 47 -26.65 1.26 14.54
CA TRP A 47 -26.74 0.70 13.19
C TRP A 47 -25.38 0.55 12.49
N SER A 48 -24.47 1.51 12.67
CA SER A 48 -23.12 1.45 12.09
C SER A 48 -22.29 0.28 12.62
N HIS A 49 -22.50 -0.17 13.85
CA HIS A 49 -21.88 -1.39 14.37
C HIS A 49 -22.41 -2.63 13.65
N CYS A 50 -23.72 -2.73 13.44
CA CYS A 50 -24.32 -3.84 12.72
C CYS A 50 -23.77 -3.95 11.29
N VAL A 51 -23.63 -2.82 10.59
CA VAL A 51 -22.98 -2.76 9.27
C VAL A 51 -21.51 -3.18 9.36
N GLY A 52 -20.77 -2.73 10.38
CA GLY A 52 -19.39 -3.14 10.63
C GLY A 52 -19.24 -4.65 10.81
N PHE A 53 -20.08 -5.26 11.65
CA PHE A 53 -20.06 -6.70 11.88
C PHE A 53 -20.44 -7.49 10.63
N ALA A 54 -21.49 -7.06 9.91
CA ALA A 54 -21.93 -7.71 8.68
C ALA A 54 -20.86 -7.66 7.58
N THR A 55 -20.16 -6.54 7.43
CA THR A 55 -19.09 -6.38 6.43
C THR A 55 -17.85 -7.20 6.77
N VAL A 56 -17.47 -7.29 8.05
CA VAL A 56 -16.36 -8.17 8.51
C VAL A 56 -16.72 -9.65 8.31
N ALA A 57 -17.93 -10.07 8.69
CA ALA A 57 -18.42 -11.42 8.44
C ALA A 57 -18.45 -11.76 6.94
N SER A 58 -18.91 -10.82 6.10
CA SER A 58 -18.88 -10.97 4.65
C SER A 58 -17.46 -11.11 4.12
N CYS A 59 -16.48 -10.33 4.64
CA CYS A 59 -15.08 -10.48 4.28
C CYS A 59 -14.52 -11.86 4.62
N ILE A 60 -14.89 -12.42 5.77
CA ILE A 60 -14.53 -13.78 6.15
C ILE A 60 -15.14 -14.79 5.16
N GLY A 61 -16.42 -14.62 4.81
CA GLY A 61 -17.10 -15.44 3.80
C GLY A 61 -16.39 -15.37 2.44
N PHE A 62 -16.06 -14.17 1.95
CA PHE A 62 -15.29 -13.97 0.72
C PHE A 62 -13.90 -14.58 0.80
N TYR A 63 -13.23 -14.55 1.95
CA TYR A 63 -11.93 -15.18 2.11
C TYR A 63 -11.97 -16.69 1.86
N PHE A 64 -13.01 -17.38 2.37
CA PHE A 64 -13.16 -18.83 2.18
C PHE A 64 -13.74 -19.20 0.82
N ALA A 65 -14.76 -18.47 0.34
CA ALA A 65 -15.46 -18.79 -0.91
C ALA A 65 -14.73 -18.26 -2.15
N TRP A 66 -14.19 -17.04 -2.11
CA TRP A 66 -13.64 -16.36 -3.29
C TRP A 66 -12.42 -15.48 -2.95
N ARG A 67 -11.26 -16.12 -2.80
CA ARG A 67 -9.99 -15.50 -2.40
C ARG A 67 -9.54 -14.30 -3.24
N PHE A 68 -9.93 -14.23 -4.51
CA PHE A 68 -9.63 -13.08 -5.37
C PHE A 68 -10.47 -11.85 -4.99
N GLY A 69 -11.78 -12.04 -4.77
CA GLY A 69 -12.74 -11.01 -4.36
C GLY A 69 -12.45 -10.45 -2.96
N PHE A 70 -11.89 -11.27 -2.06
CA PHE A 70 -11.57 -10.89 -0.68
C PHE A 70 -10.80 -9.57 -0.55
N LYS A 71 -9.80 -9.32 -1.41
CA LYS A 71 -8.99 -8.09 -1.34
C LYS A 71 -9.82 -6.84 -1.57
N TYR A 72 -10.76 -6.92 -2.51
CA TYR A 72 -11.68 -5.82 -2.83
C TYR A 72 -12.71 -5.65 -1.72
N ALA A 73 -13.25 -6.74 -1.19
CA ALA A 73 -14.16 -6.70 -0.04
C ALA A 73 -13.51 -6.08 1.21
N LEU A 74 -12.26 -6.43 1.49
CA LEU A 74 -11.50 -5.85 2.61
C LEU A 74 -11.27 -4.35 2.42
N ILE A 75 -10.82 -3.92 1.25
CA ILE A 75 -10.63 -2.49 0.96
C ILE A 75 -11.97 -1.76 1.06
N GLY A 76 -13.05 -2.32 0.51
CA GLY A 76 -14.39 -1.75 0.61
C GLY A 76 -14.86 -1.61 2.07
N THR A 77 -14.65 -2.62 2.89
CA THR A 77 -14.97 -2.59 4.33
C THR A 77 -14.19 -1.50 5.06
N LEU A 78 -12.89 -1.38 4.78
CA LEU A 78 -12.06 -0.33 5.36
C LEU A 78 -12.47 1.07 4.88
N LEU A 79 -12.90 1.23 3.63
CA LEU A 79 -13.45 2.49 3.11
C LEU A 79 -14.78 2.85 3.77
N LEU A 80 -15.68 1.88 3.94
CA LEU A 80 -16.94 2.10 4.67
C LEU A 80 -16.68 2.56 6.10
N GLY A 81 -15.68 1.96 6.77
CA GLY A 81 -15.29 2.43 8.09
C GLY A 81 -14.57 3.77 8.08
N PHE A 82 -13.78 4.06 7.04
CA PHE A 82 -13.12 5.35 6.89
C PHE A 82 -14.14 6.49 6.79
N PHE A 83 -15.24 6.30 6.07
CA PHE A 83 -16.35 7.26 5.98
C PHE A 83 -17.39 7.15 7.11
N ASN A 84 -17.04 6.45 8.21
CA ASN A 84 -17.89 6.27 9.40
C ASN A 84 -19.27 5.62 9.10
N VAL A 85 -19.40 4.88 8.01
CA VAL A 85 -20.61 4.09 7.68
C VAL A 85 -20.61 2.78 8.48
N ALA A 86 -19.43 2.19 8.65
CA ALA A 86 -19.21 0.98 9.43
C ALA A 86 -18.36 1.31 10.67
N ASN A 87 -18.84 0.98 11.87
CA ASN A 87 -18.06 1.19 13.10
C ASN A 87 -17.55 -0.15 13.64
N PHE A 88 -16.24 -0.23 13.89
CA PHE A 88 -15.57 -1.43 14.41
C PHE A 88 -15.12 -1.30 15.87
N MET A 89 -15.31 -0.13 16.49
CA MET A 89 -14.86 0.20 17.85
C MET A 89 -16.07 0.56 18.73
N PRO A 90 -16.02 0.32 20.05
CA PRO A 90 -17.15 0.56 20.95
C PRO A 90 -17.55 2.03 21.06
N ASP A 91 -16.58 2.93 20.89
CA ASP A 91 -16.80 4.36 20.84
C ASP A 91 -16.62 4.87 19.41
N ALA A 92 -17.62 5.61 18.91
CA ALA A 92 -17.61 6.21 17.58
C ALA A 92 -16.77 7.50 17.57
N THR A 93 -15.48 7.38 17.89
CA THR A 93 -14.55 8.51 17.78
C THR A 93 -14.35 8.83 16.31
N SER A 94 -14.84 9.99 15.88
CA SER A 94 -14.73 10.43 14.50
C SER A 94 -14.42 11.92 14.43
N PHE A 95 -13.57 12.29 13.47
CA PHE A 95 -13.26 13.68 13.16
C PHE A 95 -13.95 14.03 11.85
N GLY A 96 -14.79 15.06 11.83
CA GLY A 96 -15.57 15.36 10.65
C GLY A 96 -15.90 16.83 10.50
N LEU A 97 -16.23 17.19 9.26
CA LEU A 97 -16.82 18.47 8.91
C LEU A 97 -18.31 18.24 8.64
N ASN A 98 -19.13 19.10 9.23
CA ASN A 98 -20.57 19.11 8.98
C ASN A 98 -20.87 20.16 7.91
N PHE A 99 -21.42 19.73 6.78
CA PHE A 99 -21.92 20.60 5.71
C PHE A 99 -23.45 20.51 5.68
N GLY A 100 -24.11 21.28 6.56
CA GLY A 100 -25.54 21.13 6.81
C GLY A 100 -25.86 19.75 7.39
N ASP A 101 -26.74 18.99 6.74
CA ASP A 101 -27.13 17.64 7.15
C ASP A 101 -26.11 16.56 6.75
N LEU A 102 -25.18 16.88 5.84
CA LEU A 102 -24.14 15.95 5.43
C LEU A 102 -22.97 16.02 6.42
N ARG A 103 -22.82 14.98 7.23
CA ARG A 103 -21.68 14.80 8.12
C ARG A 103 -20.63 13.91 7.47
N LEU A 104 -19.54 14.50 6.99
CA LEU A 104 -18.39 13.75 6.52
C LEU A 104 -17.46 13.50 7.70
N ALA A 105 -17.49 12.28 8.24
CA ALA A 105 -16.75 11.89 9.42
C ALA A 105 -15.71 10.83 9.08
N ILE A 106 -14.50 11.03 9.55
CA ILE A 106 -13.36 10.13 9.38
C ILE A 106 -13.12 9.38 10.68
N GLN A 107 -13.12 8.06 10.61
CA GLN A 107 -12.78 7.22 11.76
C GLN A 107 -11.26 6.93 11.80
N PRO A 108 -10.52 7.38 12.84
CA PRO A 108 -9.07 7.21 12.92
C PRO A 108 -8.61 5.76 12.86
N PHE A 109 -9.34 4.85 13.48
CA PHE A 109 -9.01 3.42 13.50
C PHE A 109 -9.02 2.81 12.09
N SER A 110 -10.07 3.10 11.31
CA SER A 110 -10.20 2.65 9.93
C SER A 110 -9.13 3.27 9.02
N LEU A 111 -8.79 4.54 9.23
CA LEU A 111 -7.66 5.20 8.55
C LEU A 111 -6.33 4.52 8.87
N LEU A 112 -6.05 4.21 10.14
CA LEU A 112 -4.84 3.52 10.56
C LEU A 112 -4.72 2.15 9.89
N LEU A 113 -5.83 1.39 9.82
CA LEU A 113 -5.87 0.11 9.13
C LEU A 113 -5.69 0.24 7.61
N LEU A 114 -6.22 1.29 6.99
CA LEU A 114 -5.96 1.59 5.57
C LEU A 114 -4.48 1.86 5.32
N ILE A 115 -3.84 2.69 6.15
CA ILE A 115 -2.40 2.97 6.08
C ILE A 115 -1.60 1.68 6.28
N PHE A 116 -1.97 0.86 7.26
CA PHE A 116 -1.36 -0.44 7.50
C PHE A 116 -1.48 -1.38 6.28
N CYS A 117 -2.66 -1.49 5.69
CA CYS A 117 -2.91 -2.23 4.45
C CYS A 117 -2.07 -1.72 3.28
N TYR A 118 -1.92 -0.39 3.16
CA TYR A 118 -1.07 0.25 2.17
C TYR A 118 0.39 -0.19 2.35
N PHE A 119 0.93 -0.16 3.57
CA PHE A 119 2.31 -0.58 3.81
C PHE A 119 2.54 -2.07 3.54
N LEU A 120 1.59 -2.94 3.91
CA LEU A 120 1.65 -4.37 3.61
C LEU A 120 1.69 -4.66 2.10
N ASN A 121 1.02 -3.83 1.31
CA ASN A 121 0.87 -3.97 -0.14
C ASN A 121 1.58 -2.86 -0.93
N ARG A 122 2.60 -2.22 -0.34
CA ARG A 122 3.28 -1.02 -0.88
C ARG A 122 3.64 -1.09 -2.37
N PRO A 123 4.25 -2.16 -2.91
CA PRO A 123 4.61 -2.18 -4.34
C PRO A 123 3.38 -2.15 -5.25
N VAL A 124 2.30 -2.85 -4.88
CA VAL A 124 1.07 -2.90 -5.68
C VAL A 124 0.31 -1.58 -5.55
N ALA A 125 0.20 -1.05 -4.32
CA ALA A 125 -0.45 0.22 -4.08
C ALA A 125 0.27 1.38 -4.81
N ASN A 126 1.60 1.42 -4.77
CA ASN A 126 2.37 2.43 -5.49
C ASN A 126 2.21 2.33 -7.01
N ALA A 127 2.16 1.12 -7.56
CA ALA A 127 1.90 0.93 -8.99
C ALA A 127 0.50 1.45 -9.36
N PHE A 128 -0.51 1.19 -8.53
CA PHE A 128 -1.87 1.70 -8.73
C PHE A 128 -1.91 3.24 -8.67
N ILE A 129 -1.34 3.83 -7.61
CA ILE A 129 -1.30 5.29 -7.43
C ILE A 129 -0.58 5.96 -8.61
N ARG A 130 0.58 5.43 -9.02
CA ARG A 130 1.33 5.95 -10.18
C ARG A 130 0.57 5.86 -11.49
N LYS A 131 -0.27 4.84 -11.65
CA LYS A 131 -1.02 4.61 -12.89
C LYS A 131 -2.28 5.47 -13.00
N TYR A 132 -2.98 5.69 -11.89
CA TYR A 132 -4.32 6.29 -11.91
C TYR A 132 -4.44 7.64 -11.21
N LEU A 133 -3.57 7.93 -10.24
CA LEU A 133 -3.67 9.14 -9.40
C LEU A 133 -2.58 10.16 -9.69
N LEU A 134 -1.40 9.71 -10.11
CA LEU A 134 -0.29 10.60 -10.46
C LEU A 134 -0.26 10.85 -11.97
N PRO A 135 0.01 12.10 -12.41
CA PRO A 135 0.24 12.37 -13.81
C PRO A 135 1.44 11.57 -14.30
N ALA A 136 1.32 11.01 -15.50
CA ALA A 136 2.46 10.38 -16.16
C ALA A 136 3.59 11.42 -16.27
N PRO A 137 4.85 11.02 -15.99
CA PRO A 137 5.97 11.95 -16.13
C PRO A 137 6.01 12.47 -17.57
N THR A 138 6.26 13.78 -17.71
CA THR A 138 6.47 14.37 -19.04
C THR A 138 7.62 13.65 -19.73
N PRO A 139 7.62 13.53 -21.08
CA PRO A 139 8.70 12.86 -21.80
C PRO A 139 10.07 13.46 -21.46
N ALA A 140 10.14 14.78 -21.24
CA ALA A 140 11.36 15.44 -20.76
C ALA A 140 11.81 14.93 -19.39
N ARG A 141 10.90 14.82 -18.41
CA ARG A 141 11.23 14.32 -17.07
C ARG A 141 11.56 12.83 -17.08
N ALA A 142 10.89 12.04 -17.90
CA ALA A 142 11.19 10.63 -18.07
C ALA A 142 12.59 10.42 -18.65
N ASN A 143 12.97 11.21 -19.66
CA ASN A 143 14.31 11.18 -20.23
C ASN A 143 15.36 11.63 -19.22
N GLN A 144 15.07 12.66 -18.41
CA GLN A 144 15.97 13.10 -17.35
C GLN A 144 16.21 11.99 -16.31
N LEU A 145 15.14 11.35 -15.80
CA LEU A 145 15.25 10.24 -14.84
C LEU A 145 16.03 9.05 -15.42
N ARG A 146 15.84 8.77 -16.71
CA ARG A 146 16.60 7.73 -17.42
C ARG A 146 18.08 8.13 -17.58
N ARG A 147 18.38 9.40 -17.81
CA ARG A 147 19.77 9.88 -17.86
C ARG A 147 20.44 9.76 -16.50
N GLU A 148 19.74 10.17 -15.43
CA GLU A 148 20.21 10.03 -14.05
C GLU A 148 20.49 8.55 -13.68
N SER A 149 19.64 7.60 -14.10
CA SER A 149 19.91 6.17 -13.88
C SER A 149 21.13 5.67 -14.64
N ILE A 150 21.28 6.07 -15.91
CA ILE A 150 22.46 5.75 -16.73
C ILE A 150 23.72 6.27 -16.07
N ASP A 151 23.73 7.53 -15.63
CA ASP A 151 24.91 8.15 -15.02
C ASP A 151 25.30 7.46 -13.69
N GLN A 152 24.32 7.07 -12.84
CA GLN A 152 24.58 6.26 -11.65
C GLN A 152 25.19 4.89 -11.97
N PHE A 153 24.72 4.23 -13.03
CA PHE A 153 25.31 2.98 -13.50
C PHE A 153 26.73 3.19 -14.05
N LYS A 154 26.99 4.31 -14.73
CA LYS A 154 28.33 4.65 -15.21
C LYS A 154 29.30 4.79 -14.03
N GLU A 155 28.92 5.49 -12.97
CA GLU A 155 29.76 5.60 -11.76
C GLU A 155 30.08 4.23 -11.15
N THR A 156 29.08 3.36 -11.06
CA THR A 156 29.25 2.01 -10.52
C THR A 156 30.14 1.13 -11.40
N LEU A 157 30.03 1.28 -12.73
CA LEU A 157 30.75 0.49 -13.73
C LEU A 157 32.11 1.09 -14.11
N ALA A 158 32.41 2.33 -13.71
CA ALA A 158 33.63 3.05 -14.10
C ALA A 158 34.93 2.33 -13.70
N ARG A 159 34.88 1.47 -12.67
CA ARG A 159 36.05 0.69 -12.21
C ARG A 159 36.21 -0.66 -12.91
N ARG A 160 35.27 -1.07 -13.76
CA ARG A 160 35.33 -2.34 -14.48
C ARG A 160 36.25 -2.24 -15.70
N SER A 161 36.91 -3.35 -16.03
CA SER A 161 37.74 -3.47 -17.25
C SER A 161 36.88 -3.48 -18.52
N ASP A 162 37.48 -3.11 -19.65
CA ASP A 162 36.79 -3.09 -20.95
C ASP A 162 36.22 -4.46 -21.33
N ASP A 163 36.93 -5.55 -21.03
CA ASP A 163 36.44 -6.91 -21.31
C ASP A 163 35.19 -7.24 -20.49
N ASN A 164 35.17 -6.81 -19.22
CA ASN A 164 34.00 -6.99 -18.36
C ASN A 164 32.81 -6.15 -18.85
N LEU A 165 33.05 -4.90 -19.28
CA LEU A 165 32.01 -4.06 -19.88
C LEU A 165 31.44 -4.68 -21.17
N ARG A 166 32.30 -5.25 -22.03
CA ARG A 166 31.85 -5.96 -23.25
C ARG A 166 31.01 -7.18 -22.91
N GLN A 167 31.42 -7.94 -21.90
CA GLN A 167 30.65 -9.09 -21.42
C GLN A 167 29.26 -8.67 -20.92
N ILE A 168 29.17 -7.58 -20.14
CA ILE A 168 27.88 -7.03 -19.67
C ILE A 168 26.96 -6.70 -20.85
N VAL A 169 27.49 -6.05 -21.90
CA VAL A 169 26.72 -5.66 -23.09
C VAL A 169 26.25 -6.89 -23.88
N GLN A 170 27.10 -7.92 -24.00
CA GLN A 170 26.79 -9.15 -24.74
C GLN A 170 25.77 -10.02 -24.01
N GLU A 171 25.94 -10.22 -22.70
CA GLU A 171 25.10 -11.12 -21.93
C GLU A 171 23.69 -10.58 -21.70
N ARG A 172 23.50 -9.25 -21.75
CA ARG A 172 22.21 -8.56 -21.52
C ARG A 172 21.45 -8.98 -20.26
N LYS A 173 22.17 -9.48 -19.24
CA LYS A 173 21.59 -9.93 -17.97
C LYS A 173 21.19 -8.79 -17.04
N LEU A 174 21.69 -7.58 -17.30
CA LEU A 174 21.40 -6.38 -16.50
C LEU A 174 20.23 -5.59 -17.08
N VAL A 175 19.71 -4.65 -16.29
CA VAL A 175 18.70 -3.67 -16.72
C VAL A 175 19.20 -2.86 -17.91
N GLY A 176 18.28 -2.49 -18.82
CA GLY A 176 18.61 -1.80 -20.07
C GLY A 176 19.47 -0.55 -19.89
N ASP A 177 19.19 0.27 -18.88
CA ASP A 177 19.97 1.49 -18.59
C ASP A 177 21.43 1.16 -18.18
N ALA A 178 21.66 0.05 -17.48
CA ALA A 178 23.02 -0.39 -17.13
C ALA A 178 23.80 -0.88 -18.36
N ILE A 179 23.10 -1.49 -19.33
CA ILE A 179 23.69 -1.87 -20.62
C ILE A 179 24.07 -0.62 -21.42
N THR A 180 23.18 0.37 -21.47
CA THR A 180 23.47 1.66 -22.12
C THR A 180 24.65 2.37 -21.46
N ALA A 181 24.72 2.40 -20.13
CA ALA A 181 25.85 2.94 -19.38
C ALA A 181 27.19 2.25 -19.74
N ALA A 182 27.19 0.92 -19.85
CA ALA A 182 28.39 0.17 -20.26
C ALA A 182 28.83 0.49 -21.70
N GLN A 183 27.87 0.67 -22.63
CA GLN A 183 28.16 1.07 -24.01
C GLN A 183 28.76 2.47 -24.09
N GLU A 184 28.21 3.43 -23.33
CA GLU A 184 28.71 4.80 -23.26
C GLU A 184 30.14 4.84 -22.71
N LEU A 185 30.42 4.12 -21.61
CA LEU A 185 31.77 4.05 -21.04
C LEU A 185 32.81 3.47 -22.00
N LEU A 186 32.47 2.40 -22.75
CA LEU A 186 33.37 1.85 -23.77
C LEU A 186 33.66 2.85 -24.88
N THR A 187 32.66 3.65 -25.26
CA THR A 187 32.81 4.67 -26.31
C THR A 187 33.67 5.83 -25.82
N GLU A 188 33.45 6.32 -24.59
CA GLU A 188 34.23 7.38 -23.97
C GLU A 188 35.71 7.02 -23.84
N ARG A 189 36.01 5.80 -23.37
CA ARG A 189 37.39 5.31 -23.24
C ARG A 189 38.11 5.21 -24.59
N ARG A 190 37.42 4.77 -25.64
CA ARG A 190 37.98 4.74 -27.02
C ARG A 190 38.31 6.14 -27.53
N VAL A 191 37.44 7.11 -27.29
CA VAL A 191 37.67 8.52 -27.68
C VAL A 191 38.88 9.11 -26.93
N VAL A 192 39.02 8.82 -25.63
CA VAL A 192 40.16 9.28 -24.84
C VAL A 192 41.47 8.64 -25.33
N SER A 193 41.48 7.33 -25.60
CA SER A 193 42.67 6.65 -26.13
C SER A 193 43.08 7.15 -27.51
N SER A 194 42.12 7.51 -28.36
CA SER A 194 42.36 8.05 -29.71
C SER A 194 42.98 9.44 -29.68
N LYS A 195 42.58 10.30 -28.73
CA LYS A 195 43.17 11.64 -28.56
C LYS A 195 44.57 11.65 -27.93
N ALA A 196 44.96 10.56 -27.29
CA ALA A 196 46.26 10.43 -26.63
C ALA A 196 47.35 9.83 -27.54
N SER A 197 46.99 9.39 -28.75
CA SER A 197 47.91 8.89 -29.79
C SER A 197 48.23 10.00 -30.79
#